data_AF-A0A800UFV5-F1
#
_entry.id   AF-A0A800UFV5-F1
#
_cell.length_a   1.000
_cell.length_b   1.000
_cell.length_c   1.000
_cell.angle_alpha   90.00
_cell.angle_beta   90.00
_cell.angle_gamma   90.00
#
_symmetry.space_group_name_H-M   'P 1'
#
loop_
_entity.id
_entity.type
_entity.pdbx_description
1 polymer ?
#
loop_
_entity_poly.entity_id
_entity_poly.type
_entity_poly.pdbx_seq_one_letter_code
_entity_poly.pdbx_strand_id
1 'polypeptide(L)' 'MGTITVNVKNEVEKEFRETANTLYGRKKGALGRAITEAMQNWVYVKRQKEIAKRELKLLDNGFNFGKKLYRSRDELYER' A
#
# COMPACT_ATOMS: atom_id res chain seq x y z
N MET A 1 2.44 -5.73 21.93
CA MET A 1 3.37 -4.68 21.47
C MET A 1 4.72 -5.35 21.29
N GLY A 2 5.23 -5.43 20.05
CA GLY A 2 6.52 -6.05 19.77
C GLY A 2 7.64 -5.01 19.83
N THR A 3 8.82 -5.39 20.32
CA THR A 3 10.02 -4.54 20.31
C THR A 3 10.93 -4.99 19.19
N ILE A 4 11.43 -4.04 18.42
CA ILE A 4 12.38 -4.27 17.33
C ILE A 4 13.57 -3.34 17.55
N THR A 5 14.78 -3.88 17.49
CA THR A 5 16.02 -3.12 17.53
C THR A 5 16.62 -3.11 16.13
N VAL A 6 16.86 -1.93 15.57
CA VAL A 6 17.41 -1.76 14.22
C VAL A 6 18.51 -0.70 14.25
N ASN A 7 19.53 -0.91 13.43
CA ASN A 7 20.53 0.10 13.14
C ASN A 7 20.14 0.84 11.86
N VAL A 8 20.09 2.16 11.95
CA VAL A 8 19.78 3.06 10.83
C VAL A 8 20.89 4.11 10.74
N LYS A 9 21.03 4.73 9.56
CA LYS A 9 21.97 5.84 9.40
C LYS A 9 21.58 7.00 10.32
N ASN A 10 22.57 7.64 10.94
CA ASN A 10 22.35 8.74 11.88
C ASN A 10 21.53 9.88 11.27
N GLU A 11 21.78 10.19 10.00
CA GLU A 11 21.08 11.23 9.23
C GLU A 11 19.57 10.95 9.16
N VAL A 12 19.21 9.71 8.80
CA VAL A 12 17.82 9.25 8.69
C VAL A 12 17.14 9.25 10.04
N GLU A 13 17.84 8.82 11.09
CA GLU A 13 17.32 8.78 12.45
C GLU A 13 16.96 10.18 12.96
N LYS A 14 17.87 11.13 12.74
CA LYS A 14 17.71 12.52 13.15
C LYS A 14 16.52 13.18 12.44
N GLU A 15 16.48 13.07 11.11
CA GLU A 15 15.40 13.64 10.30
C GLU A 15 14.04 13.04 10.66
N PHE A 16 14.00 11.72 10.89
CA PHE A 16 12.79 11.04 11.30
C PHE A 16 12.29 11.51 12.68
N ARG A 17 13.19 11.68 13.66
CA ARG A 17 12.83 12.21 14.98
C ARG A 17 12.31 13.64 14.90
N GLU A 18 12.96 14.50 14.14
CA GLU A 18 12.54 15.90 13.95
C GLU A 18 11.14 15.97 13.32
N THR A 19 10.89 15.14 12.31
CA THR A 19 9.58 15.03 11.65
C THR A 19 8.51 14.51 12.62
N ALA A 20 8.79 13.43 13.34
CA ALA A 20 7.86 12.86 14.31
C ALA A 20 7.53 13.85 15.43
N ASN A 21 8.51 14.61 15.91
CA ASN A 21 8.32 15.65 16.91
C ASN A 21 7.48 16.82 16.39
N THR A 22 7.63 17.17 15.10
CA THR A 22 6.82 18.22 14.46
C THR A 22 5.36 17.79 14.31
N LEU A 23 5.11 16.54 13.91
CA LEU A 23 3.76 16.03 13.66
C LEU A 23 2.98 15.70 14.94
N TYR A 24 3.62 15.06 15.92
CA TYR A 24 2.94 14.53 17.10
C TYR A 24 3.32 15.25 18.41
N GLY A 25 4.21 16.25 18.34
CA GLY A 25 4.78 16.92 19.49
C GLY A 25 5.84 16.09 20.22
N ARG A 26 6.52 16.71 21.19
CA ARG A 26 7.58 16.08 22.01
C ARG A 26 7.03 15.24 23.17
N LYS A 27 5.97 14.46 22.95
CA LYS A 27 5.31 13.63 23.99
C LYS A 27 5.86 12.21 23.98
N LYS A 28 5.83 11.55 25.15
CA LYS A 28 6.15 10.13 25.27
C LYS A 28 5.27 9.31 24.31
N GLY A 29 5.90 8.51 23.45
CA GLY A 29 5.21 7.68 22.45
C GLY A 29 5.12 8.27 21.05
N ALA A 30 5.51 9.53 20.81
CA ALA A 30 5.50 10.14 19.48
C ALA A 30 6.31 9.33 18.46
N LEU A 31 7.53 8.90 18.83
CA LEU A 31 8.39 8.11 17.96
C LEU A 31 7.81 6.70 17.69
N GLY A 32 7.23 6.07 18.70
CA GLY A 32 6.61 4.75 18.54
C GLY A 32 5.41 4.80 17.60
N ARG A 33 4.60 5.86 17.69
CA ARG A 33 3.49 6.11 16.75
C ARG A 33 4.00 6.32 15.34
N ALA A 34 5.01 7.19 15.17
CA ALA A 34 5.60 7.45 13.87
C ALA A 34 6.20 6.18 13.23
N ILE A 35 6.93 5.36 14.00
CA ILE A 35 7.50 4.09 13.51
C ILE A 35 6.38 3.14 13.08
N THR A 36 5.32 3.02 13.89
CA THR A 36 4.19 2.14 13.57
C THR A 36 3.54 2.54 12.25
N GLU A 37 3.27 3.84 12.07
CA GLU A 37 2.67 4.37 10.85
C GLU A 37 3.58 4.18 9.63
N ALA A 38 4.88 4.47 9.78
CA ALA A 38 5.87 4.27 8.71
C ALA A 38 5.96 2.80 8.27
N MET A 39 5.98 1.86 9.22
CA MET A 39 6.01 0.43 8.91
C MET A 39 4.73 -0.05 8.22
N GLN A 40 3.56 0.41 8.68
CA GLN A 40 2.27 0.10 8.05
C GLN A 40 2.21 0.60 6.61
N ASN A 41 2.58 1.86 6.39
CA ASN A 41 2.62 2.47 5.06
C ASN A 41 3.61 1.72 4.15
N TRP A 42 4.76 1.32 4.67
CA TRP A 42 5.74 0.60 3.87
C TRP A 42 5.22 -0.75 3.38
N VAL A 43 4.63 -1.54 4.29
CA VAL A 43 4.02 -2.84 3.95
C VAL A 43 2.88 -2.66 2.96
N TYR A 44 2.03 -1.66 3.15
CA TYR A 44 0.93 -1.36 2.24
C TYR A 44 1.44 -1.06 0.82
N VAL A 45 2.41 -0.15 0.69
CA VAL A 45 2.98 0.22 -0.62
C VAL A 45 3.60 -0.99 -1.32
N LYS A 46 4.33 -1.84 -0.60
CA LYS A 46 4.88 -3.08 -1.18
C LYS A 46 3.79 -4.03 -1.66
N ARG A 47 2.75 -4.22 -0.87
CA ARG A 47 1.62 -5.09 -1.24
C ARG A 47 0.88 -4.57 -2.47
N GLN A 48 0.62 -3.26 -2.53
CA GLN A 48 -0.03 -2.64 -3.69
C GLN A 48 0.80 -2.79 -4.97
N LYS A 49 2.13 -2.66 -4.87
CA LYS A 49 3.03 -2.87 -6.01
C LYS A 49 2.95 -4.29 -6.55
N GLU A 50 2.91 -5.29 -5.68
CA GLU A 50 2.77 -6.69 -6.09
C GLU A 50 1.40 -6.99 -6.70
N ILE A 51 0.32 -6.44 -6.12
CA ILE A 51 -1.03 -6.54 -6.70
C ILE A 51 -1.03 -5.93 -8.10
N ALA A 52 -0.57 -4.69 -8.25
CA ALA A 52 -0.53 -4.01 -9.54
C ALA A 52 0.24 -4.81 -10.60
N LYS A 53 1.40 -5.37 -10.23
CA LYS A 53 2.17 -6.23 -11.14
C LYS A 53 1.41 -7.49 -11.56
N ARG A 54 0.70 -8.13 -10.62
CA ARG A 54 -0.13 -9.30 -10.89
C ARG A 54 -1.29 -8.97 -11.83
N GLU A 55 -2.03 -7.90 -11.55
CA GLU A 55 -3.17 -7.48 -12.37
C GLU A 55 -2.73 -7.08 -13.78
N LEU A 56 -1.61 -6.37 -13.93
CA LEU A 56 -1.03 -6.08 -15.24
C LEU A 56 -0.69 -7.34 -16.03
N LYS A 57 -0.16 -8.38 -15.36
CA LYS A 57 0.12 -9.66 -16.00
C LYS A 57 -1.16 -10.38 -16.43
N LEU A 58 -2.24 -10.28 -15.66
CA LEU A 58 -3.54 -10.86 -16.04
C LEU A 58 -4.14 -10.14 -17.25
N LEU A 59 -3.99 -8.82 -17.33
CA LEU A 59 -4.39 -8.04 -18.51
C LEU A 59 -3.57 -8.44 -19.74
N ASP A 60 -2.26 -8.61 -19.59
CA ASP A 60 -1.35 -9.00 -20.68
C ASP A 60 -1.65 -10.41 -21.21
N ASN A 61 -1.94 -11.36 -20.33
CA ASN A 61 -2.37 -12.70 -20.72
C ASN A 61 -3.71 -12.72 -21.48
N GLY A 62 -4.50 -11.64 -21.38
CA GLY A 62 -5.84 -11.55 -21.92
C GLY A 62 -6.82 -12.50 -21.25
N PHE A 63 -8.11 -12.35 -21.57
CA PHE A 63 -9.15 -13.27 -21.12
C PHE A 63 -10.02 -13.66 -22.31
N ASN A 64 -10.18 -14.96 -22.55
CA ASN A 64 -11.08 -15.45 -23.59
C ASN A 64 -12.52 -15.43 -23.04
N PHE A 65 -13.26 -14.38 -23.39
CA PHE A 65 -14.68 -14.23 -23.01
C PHE A 65 -15.62 -15.22 -23.74
N GLY A 66 -15.11 -16.10 -24.60
CA GLY A 66 -15.91 -16.99 -25.40
C GLY A 66 -16.67 -16.25 -26.50
N LYS A 67 -17.77 -16.85 -26.98
CA LYS A 67 -18.58 -16.23 -28.03
C LYS A 67 -19.41 -15.08 -27.44
N LYS A 68 -19.52 -13.98 -28.19
CA LYS A 68 -20.39 -12.84 -27.83
C LYS A 68 -21.84 -13.33 -27.73
N LEU A 69 -22.41 -13.29 -26.53
CA LEU A 69 -23.76 -13.79 -26.25
C LEU A 69 -24.88 -12.82 -26.72
N TYR A 70 -24.55 -11.54 -26.86
CA TYR A 70 -25.52 -10.48 -27.17
C TYR A 70 -24.91 -9.49 -28.17
N ARG A 71 -25.69 -8.96 -29.12
CA ARG A 71 -25.18 -8.00 -30.11
C ARG A 71 -25.32 -6.55 -29.65
N SER A 72 -26.45 -6.21 -29.02
CA SER A 72 -26.74 -4.89 -28.44
C SER A 72 -26.90 -4.95 -26.92
N ARG A 73 -26.89 -3.78 -26.26
CA ARG A 73 -27.09 -3.64 -24.81
C ARG A 73 -28.54 -3.94 -24.41
N ASP A 74 -29.49 -3.72 -25.30
CA ASP A 74 -30.92 -3.90 -25.02
C ASP A 74 -31.27 -5.38 -24.81
N GLU A 75 -30.59 -6.28 -25.53
CA GLU A 75 -30.68 -7.74 -25.37
C GLU A 75 -30.27 -8.24 -23.96
N LEU A 76 -29.60 -7.40 -23.16
CA LEU A 76 -29.07 -7.75 -21.84
C LEU A 76 -30.08 -7.54 -20.70
N TYR A 77 -31.08 -6.68 -20.91
CA TYR A 77 -32.01 -6.22 -19.88
C TYR A 77 -33.46 -6.69 -20.10
N GLU A 78 -33.76 -7.34 -21.21
CA GLU A 78 -35.06 -7.98 -21.45
C GLU A 78 -35.12 -9.35 -20.74
N ARG A 79 -35.43 -9.33 -19.45
CA ARG A 79 -35.91 -10.49 -18.68
C ARG A 79 -37.07 -10.08 -17.79
#